data_AF-A0A7K9QYQ1-F1
#
_entry.id   AF-A0A7K9QYQ1-F1
#
_cell.length_a   1.000
_cell.length_b   1.000
_cell.length_c   1.000
_cell.angle_alpha   90.00
_cell.angle_beta   90.00
_cell.angle_gamma   90.00
#
_symmetry.space_group_name_H-M   'P 1'
#
loop_
_entity.id
_entity.type
_entity.pdbx_description
1 polymer ?
#
loop_
_entity_poly.entity_id
_entity_poly.type
_entity_poly.pdbx_seq_one_letter_code
_entity_poly.pdbx_strand_id
1 'polypeptide(L)'
;LALLFLRAEAGGVVLCHGPALQTEVFRYRLWDVNQRSLYLRDDQLVAGHLQGANAALEEKVFWVPNRALEPARLPVILSIRHGSRCLR
;
A
#
# COMPACT_ATOMS: atom_id res chain seq x y z
N LEU A 1 15.71 -12.12 -6.26
CA LEU A 1 15.11 -11.48 -5.07
C LEU A 1 15.08 -9.97 -5.34
N ALA A 2 13.94 -9.41 -5.75
CA ALA A 2 13.85 -7.96 -5.92
C ALA A 2 13.71 -7.34 -4.52
N LEU A 3 14.78 -6.73 -4.00
CA LEU A 3 14.66 -5.86 -2.83
C LEU A 3 13.93 -4.59 -3.29
N LEU A 4 12.62 -4.55 -3.05
CA LEU A 4 11.80 -3.36 -3.19
C LEU A 4 12.06 -2.47 -1.97
N PHE A 5 12.98 -1.53 -2.11
CA PHE A 5 13.13 -0.44 -1.17
C PHE A 5 12.02 0.58 -1.44
N LEU A 6 10.92 0.44 -0.68
CA LEU A 6 9.79 1.36 -0.76
C LEU A 6 9.90 2.40 0.35
N ARG A 7 9.75 3.66 -0.02
CA ARG A 7 9.49 4.74 0.94
C ARG A 7 8.00 4.95 1.06
N ALA A 8 7.56 5.36 2.24
CA ALA A 8 6.16 5.51 2.58
C ALA A 8 5.89 6.88 3.20
N GLU A 9 4.83 7.57 2.75
CA GLU A 9 4.31 8.79 3.40
C GLU A 9 2.92 8.50 3.98
N ALA A 10 2.72 8.85 5.25
CA ALA A 10 1.48 8.58 5.96
C ALA A 10 0.34 9.49 5.46
N GLY A 11 -0.70 8.87 4.92
CA GLY A 11 -1.94 9.52 4.50
C GLY A 11 -3.08 9.45 5.53
N GLY A 12 -2.78 8.98 6.76
CA GLY A 12 -3.73 8.83 7.87
C GLY A 12 -4.06 7.37 8.23
N VAL A 13 -4.68 7.19 9.40
CA VAL A 13 -5.20 5.90 9.91
C VAL A 13 -6.70 5.84 9.67
N VAL A 14 -7.19 4.70 9.17
CA VAL A 14 -8.62 4.42 8.99
C VAL A 14 -8.98 3.23 9.87
N LEU A 15 -10.07 3.33 10.64
CA LEU A 15 -10.60 2.20 11.42
C LEU A 15 -11.49 1.33 10.54
N CYS A 16 -11.10 0.08 10.35
CA CYS A 16 -12.00 -0.92 9.77
C CYS A 16 -13.01 -1.39 10.82
N HIS A 17 -14.29 -1.09 10.58
CA HIS A 17 -15.41 -1.56 11.40
C HIS A 17 -16.01 -2.82 10.77
N GLY A 18 -15.39 -3.96 11.05
CA GLY A 18 -15.98 -5.28 10.79
C GLY A 18 -16.38 -5.94 12.11
N PRO A 19 -17.46 -6.75 12.15
CA PRO A 19 -18.01 -7.31 13.40
C PRO A 19 -17.06 -8.23 14.20
N ALA A 20 -15.88 -8.56 13.68
CA ALA A 20 -14.93 -9.45 14.34
C ALA A 20 -13.51 -8.88 14.58
N LEU A 21 -13.12 -7.75 13.97
CA LEU A 21 -11.75 -7.24 14.04
C LEU A 21 -11.74 -5.71 13.92
N GLN A 22 -11.58 -5.02 15.05
CA GLN A 22 -11.08 -3.65 15.04
C GLN A 22 -9.58 -3.72 14.75
N THR A 23 -9.18 -3.33 13.53
CA THR A 23 -7.78 -3.14 13.18
C THR A 23 -7.59 -1.75 12.62
N GLU A 24 -6.50 -1.13 13.02
CA GLU A 24 -6.02 0.07 12.36
C GLU A 24 -5.57 -0.31 10.95
N VAL A 25 -6.09 0.42 9.97
CA VAL A 25 -5.65 0.36 8.58
C VAL A 25 -4.87 1.61 8.27
N PHE A 26 -3.67 1.38 7.79
CA PHE A 26 -2.70 2.41 7.52
C PHE A 26 -2.73 2.75 6.04
N ARG A 27 -2.98 4.02 5.70
CA ARG A 27 -2.98 4.51 4.31
C ARG A 27 -1.67 5.21 4.01
N TYR A 28 -0.98 4.79 2.96
CA TYR A 28 0.32 5.31 2.57
C TYR A 28 0.43 5.53 1.06
N ARG A 29 1.31 6.44 0.65
CA ARG A 29 1.85 6.50 -0.72
C ARG A 29 3.15 5.70 -0.71
N LEU A 30 3.37 4.84 -1.71
CA LEU A 30 4.60 4.06 -1.83
C LEU A 30 5.32 4.40 -3.13
N TRP A 31 6.62 4.59 -3.04
CA TRP A 31 7.49 4.80 -4.19
C TRP A 31 8.84 4.11 -4.00
N ASP A 32 9.48 3.75 -5.11
CA ASP A 32 10.81 3.14 -5.09
C ASP A 32 11.94 4.19 -4.86
N VAL A 33 13.16 3.72 -4.65
CA VAL A 33 14.34 4.60 -4.47
C VAL A 33 14.66 5.50 -5.65
N ASN A 34 14.13 5.19 -6.84
CA ASN A 34 14.29 5.99 -8.07
C ASN A 34 13.13 6.98 -8.27
N GLN A 35 12.33 7.22 -7.21
CA GLN A 35 11.16 8.10 -7.23
C GLN A 35 10.08 7.66 -8.23
N ARG A 36 9.93 6.35 -8.45
CA ARG A 36 8.79 5.81 -9.20
C ARG A 36 7.65 5.49 -8.25
N SER A 37 6.53 6.18 -8.44
CA SER A 37 5.29 5.97 -7.72
C SER A 37 4.55 4.75 -8.25
N LEU A 38 3.77 4.09 -7.38
CA LEU A 38 2.88 3.02 -7.79
C LEU A 38 1.58 3.59 -8.37
N TYR A 39 1.09 3.02 -9.46
CA TYR A 39 -0.21 3.35 -10.04
C TYR A 39 -0.84 2.14 -10.73
N LEU A 40 -2.14 2.24 -11.01
CA LEU A 40 -2.86 1.21 -11.74
C LEU A 40 -2.84 1.48 -13.26
N ARG A 41 -2.48 0.45 -14.03
CA ARG A 41 -2.59 0.42 -15.48
C ARG A 41 -3.10 -0.95 -15.89
N ASP A 42 -4.22 -0.99 -16.62
CA ASP A 42 -4.82 -2.25 -17.11
C ASP A 42 -5.01 -3.29 -15.98
N ASP A 43 -5.52 -2.84 -14.84
CA ASP A 43 -5.70 -3.62 -13.59
C ASP A 43 -4.41 -4.19 -12.96
N GLN A 44 -3.25 -3.80 -13.45
CA GLN A 44 -1.94 -4.14 -12.88
C GLN A 44 -1.36 -2.98 -12.08
N LEU A 45 -0.69 -3.30 -10.98
CA LEU A 45 0.07 -2.34 -10.19
C LEU A 45 1.45 -2.19 -10.82
N VAL A 46 1.77 -1.00 -11.31
CA VAL A 46 3.00 -0.68 -12.01
C VAL A 46 3.72 0.48 -11.33
N ALA A 47 5.04 0.58 -11.52
CA ALA A 47 5.86 1.67 -11.01
C ALA A 47 6.29 2.59 -12.15
N GLY A 48 6.12 3.90 -11.99
CA GLY A 48 6.55 4.88 -12.98
C GLY A 48 6.69 6.29 -12.41
N HIS A 49 7.30 7.18 -13.19
CA HIS A 49 7.43 8.58 -12.83
C HIS A 49 6.12 9.32 -13.13
N LEU A 50 5.40 9.72 -12.09
CA LEU A 50 4.17 10.49 -12.21
C LEU A 50 4.45 11.97 -11.95
N GLN A 51 4.08 12.84 -12.89
CA GLN A 51 4.29 14.28 -12.80
C GLN A 51 3.10 15.03 -13.39
N GLY A 52 2.93 16.29 -12.99
CA GLY A 52 1.83 17.15 -13.45
C GLY A 52 0.47 16.50 -13.17
N ALA A 53 -0.42 16.49 -14.16
CA ALA A 53 -1.75 15.90 -14.06
C ALA A 53 -1.71 14.39 -13.72
N ASN A 54 -0.66 13.67 -14.14
CA ASN A 54 -0.54 12.23 -13.88
C ASN A 54 -0.22 11.91 -12.42
N ALA A 55 0.19 12.88 -11.61
CA ALA A 55 0.40 12.68 -10.17
C ALA A 55 -0.90 12.23 -9.45
N ALA A 56 -2.07 12.56 -10.01
CA ALA A 56 -3.36 12.12 -9.48
C ALA A 56 -3.63 10.60 -9.68
N LEU A 57 -2.87 9.94 -10.55
CA LEU A 57 -2.99 8.49 -10.81
C LEU A 57 -2.32 7.63 -9.74
N GLU A 58 -1.55 8.23 -8.83
CA GLU A 58 -0.82 7.48 -7.82
C GLU A 58 -1.76 6.68 -6.91
N GLU A 59 -1.48 5.38 -6.83
CA GLU A 59 -2.27 4.45 -6.04
C GLU A 59 -1.93 4.59 -4.56
N LYS A 60 -2.98 4.73 -3.74
CA LYS A 60 -2.84 4.71 -2.29
C LYS A 60 -2.80 3.25 -1.84
N VAL A 61 -1.75 2.89 -1.12
CA VAL A 61 -1.60 1.55 -0.56
C VAL A 61 -2.06 1.54 0.88
N PHE A 62 -2.83 0.53 1.22
CA PHE A 62 -3.37 0.31 2.55
C PHE A 62 -2.71 -0.92 3.15
N TRP A 63 -2.37 -0.88 4.43
CA TRP A 63 -1.79 -2.05 5.07
C TRP A 63 -2.30 -2.29 6.48
N VAL A 64 -2.23 -3.56 6.88
CA VAL A 64 -2.53 -4.05 8.23
C VAL A 64 -1.44 -5.02 8.68
N PRO A 65 -1.13 -5.10 9.99
CA PRO A 65 -0.27 -6.14 10.52
C PRO A 65 -0.84 -7.53 10.24
N ASN A 66 -0.02 -8.46 9.77
CA ASN A 66 -0.40 -9.85 9.59
C ASN A 66 -0.16 -10.64 10.88
N ARG A 67 -1.19 -10.70 11.74
CA ARG A 67 -1.11 -11.38 13.05
C ARG A 67 -1.00 -12.92 12.96
N ALA A 68 -1.13 -13.51 11.77
CA ALA A 68 -1.01 -14.95 11.58
C ALA A 68 0.45 -15.41 11.38
N LEU A 69 1.40 -14.49 11.21
CA LEU A 69 2.81 -14.77 10.97
C LEU A 69 3.67 -14.25 12.14
N GLU A 70 4.89 -14.76 12.25
CA GLU A 70 5.86 -14.43 13.32
C GLU A 70 6.01 -12.91 13.53
N PRO A 71 5.58 -12.35 14.68
CA PRO A 71 5.53 -10.90 14.90
C PRO A 71 6.88 -10.20 14.81
N ALA A 72 7.97 -10.87 15.21
CA ALA A 72 9.32 -10.30 15.15
C ALA A 72 9.77 -9.93 13.72
N ARG A 73 9.10 -10.46 12.70
CA ARG A 73 9.36 -10.16 11.29
C ARG A 73 8.54 -8.98 10.75
N LEU A 74 7.68 -8.38 11.58
CA LEU A 74 6.77 -7.29 11.23
C LEU A 74 6.00 -7.54 9.91
N PRO A 75 5.35 -8.71 9.76
CA PRO A 75 4.67 -9.06 8.53
C PRO A 75 3.44 -8.16 8.31
N VAL A 76 3.22 -7.74 7.07
CA VAL A 76 2.11 -6.86 6.69
C VAL A 76 1.32 -7.43 5.53
N ILE A 77 0.03 -7.13 5.48
CA ILE A 77 -0.82 -7.35 4.30
C ILE A 77 -0.99 -5.99 3.63
N LEU A 78 -0.67 -5.92 2.34
CA LEU A 78 -0.84 -4.71 1.51
C LEU A 78 -2.09 -4.85 0.64
N SER A 79 -2.79 -3.75 0.43
CA SER A 79 -3.98 -3.68 -0.41
C SER A 79 -4.06 -2.36 -1.18
N ILE A 80 -4.74 -2.42 -2.31
CA ILE A 80 -4.98 -1.31 -3.25
C ILE A 80 -6.49 -1.19 -3.50
N ARG A 81 -6.90 -0.23 -4.34
CA ARG A 81 -8.31 0.07 -4.64
C ARG A 81 -9.11 0.29 -3.36
N HIS A 82 -8.62 1.22 -2.55
CA HIS A 82 -9.30 1.59 -1.30
C HIS A 82 -9.41 0.42 -0.30
N GLY A 83 -8.49 -0.55 -0.37
CA GLY A 83 -8.46 -1.73 0.50
C GLY A 83 -9.28 -2.92 -0.02
N SER A 84 -9.94 -2.80 -1.17
CA SER A 84 -10.78 -3.89 -1.72
C SER A 84 -10.00 -5.03 -2.36
N ARG A 85 -8.72 -4.81 -2.71
CA ARG A 85 -7.88 -5.83 -3.35
C ARG A 85 -6.54 -5.96 -2.64
N CYS A 86 -6.29 -7.13 -2.06
CA CYS A 86 -4.97 -7.46 -1.50
C CYS A 86 -3.94 -7.70 -2.63
N LEU A 87 -2.69 -7.34 -2.36
CA LEU A 87 -1.55 -7.77 -3.16
C LEU A 87 -1.26 -9.25 -2.86
N ARG A 88 -0.96 -10.03 -3.90
CA ARG A 88 -0.62 -11.45 -3.82
C ARG A 88 0.76 -11.70 -4.42
#